data_AF-A0A353P6N4-F1
#
_entry.id   AF-A0A353P6N4-F1
#
_cell.length_a   1.000
_cell.length_b   1.000
_cell.length_c   1.000
_cell.angle_alpha   90.00
_cell.angle_beta   90.00
_cell.angle_gamma   90.00
#
_symmetry.space_group_name_H-M   'P 1'
#
loop_
_entity.id
_entity.type
_entity.pdbx_description
1 polymer ?
#
loop_
_entity_poly.entity_id
_entity_poly.type
_entity_poly.pdbx_seq_one_letter_code
_entity_poly.pdbx_strand_id
1 'polypeptide(L)'
;MEKLIITCVLVGLLAIGTSQATPIDLGTAANFAVLGGSAVTNSGSLTFITGDVGSCPTPSVTGLLPAQVIGMLYLAADPATALAQTDLLAAYTTAAN
;
A
#
# COMPACT_ATOMS: atom_id res chain seq x y z
N MET A 1 -29.87 3.43 -56.95
CA MET A 1 -28.96 4.25 -56.11
C MET A 1 -28.55 3.41 -54.90
N GLU A 2 -27.67 2.41 -55.07
CA GLU A 2 -27.43 1.40 -54.02
C GLU A 2 -25.96 0.96 -53.96
N LYS A 3 -25.04 1.89 -53.70
CA LYS A 3 -23.61 1.57 -53.43
C LYS A 3 -23.03 2.41 -52.29
N LEU A 4 -23.75 2.51 -51.17
CA LEU A 4 -23.27 3.29 -50.02
C LEU A 4 -23.66 2.69 -48.67
N ILE A 5 -23.36 1.40 -48.43
CA ILE A 5 -23.60 0.82 -47.08
C ILE A 5 -22.41 0.00 -46.55
N ILE A 6 -21.37 -0.33 -47.33
CA ILE A 6 -20.45 -1.42 -46.93
C ILE A 6 -19.09 -0.99 -46.32
N THR A 7 -18.70 0.27 -46.27
CA THR A 7 -17.27 0.60 -46.02
C THR A 7 -16.89 1.25 -44.68
N CYS A 8 -17.77 1.45 -43.69
CA CYS A 8 -17.28 1.99 -42.40
C CYS A 8 -18.07 1.57 -41.17
N VAL A 9 -18.34 0.28 -41.02
CA VAL A 9 -18.37 -0.28 -39.67
C VAL A 9 -17.00 -0.91 -39.45
N LEU A 10 -16.00 -0.05 -39.21
CA LEU A 10 -14.86 -0.47 -38.42
C LEU A 10 -15.44 -0.76 -37.03
N VAL A 11 -15.90 -2.01 -36.83
CA VAL A 11 -16.05 -2.57 -35.49
C VAL A 11 -14.61 -2.61 -34.97
N GLY A 12 -14.15 -1.48 -34.43
CA GLY A 12 -12.94 -1.44 -33.64
C GLY A 12 -13.17 -2.47 -32.55
N LEU A 13 -12.51 -3.62 -32.66
CA LEU A 13 -12.38 -4.55 -31.57
C LEU A 13 -11.67 -3.77 -30.47
N LEU A 14 -12.45 -3.14 -29.59
CA LEU A 14 -11.98 -2.78 -28.27
C LEU A 14 -11.60 -4.12 -27.65
N ALA A 15 -10.32 -4.46 -27.72
CA ALA A 15 -9.74 -5.44 -26.84
C ALA A 15 -10.01 -4.91 -25.43
N ILE A 16 -11.12 -5.36 -24.84
CA ILE A 16 -11.33 -5.34 -23.41
C ILE A 16 -10.26 -6.27 -22.84
N GLY A 17 -9.04 -5.76 -22.75
CA GLY A 17 -8.00 -6.37 -21.94
C GLY A 17 -8.58 -6.42 -20.54
N THR A 18 -8.96 -7.62 -20.10
CA THR A 18 -9.23 -7.84 -18.68
C THR A 18 -7.87 -7.84 -18.01
N SER A 19 -7.34 -6.64 -17.73
CA SER A 19 -6.24 -6.52 -16.77
C SER A 19 -6.78 -6.96 -15.42
N GLN A 20 -6.67 -8.25 -15.13
CA GLN A 20 -6.73 -8.71 -13.76
C GLN A 20 -5.50 -8.15 -13.08
N ALA A 21 -5.69 -7.12 -12.26
CA ALA A 21 -4.69 -6.75 -11.28
C ALA A 21 -4.49 -7.96 -10.36
N THR A 22 -3.36 -8.64 -10.50
CA THR A 22 -2.97 -9.67 -9.53
C THR A 22 -2.79 -8.98 -8.19
N PRO A 23 -3.46 -9.44 -7.11
CA PRO A 23 -3.25 -8.89 -5.79
C PRO A 23 -1.76 -8.93 -5.44
N ILE A 24 -1.24 -7.81 -4.94
CA ILE A 24 0.14 -7.76 -4.47
C ILE A 24 0.18 -8.28 -3.05
N ASP A 25 1.00 -9.30 -2.82
CA ASP A 25 1.25 -9.82 -1.48
C ASP A 25 2.14 -8.82 -0.71
N LEU A 26 1.58 -8.25 0.36
CA LEU A 26 2.29 -7.32 1.24
C LEU A 26 3.07 -8.05 2.35
N GLY A 27 2.92 -9.37 2.48
CA GLY A 27 3.53 -10.15 3.55
C GLY A 27 3.20 -9.59 4.94
N THR A 28 4.20 -9.45 5.79
CA THR A 28 4.04 -8.91 7.15
C THR A 28 3.71 -7.42 7.17
N ALA A 29 3.98 -6.67 6.09
CA ALA A 29 3.58 -5.27 5.98
C ALA A 29 2.05 -5.08 5.97
N ALA A 30 1.28 -6.11 5.63
CA ALA A 30 -0.19 -6.09 5.69
C ALA A 30 -0.75 -5.82 7.09
N ASN A 31 0.00 -6.12 8.15
CA ASN A 31 -0.41 -5.87 9.54
C ASN A 31 -0.25 -4.40 9.95
N PHE A 32 0.57 -3.64 9.21
CA PHE A 32 0.88 -2.25 9.51
C PHE A 32 -0.05 -1.30 8.77
N ALA A 33 -0.77 -0.48 9.53
CA ALA A 33 -1.49 0.65 8.96
C ALA A 33 -0.55 1.80 8.58
N VAL A 34 0.54 1.97 9.34
CA VAL A 34 1.57 2.98 9.06
C VAL A 34 2.95 2.39 9.31
N LEU A 35 3.76 2.28 8.25
CA LEU A 35 5.15 1.85 8.32
C LEU A 35 6.06 2.91 7.70
N GLY A 36 6.90 3.55 8.53
CA GLY A 36 7.84 4.59 8.09
C GLY A 36 9.24 4.05 7.82
N GLY A 37 9.90 4.56 6.78
CA GLY A 37 11.32 4.25 6.53
C GLY A 37 12.31 4.99 7.44
N SER A 38 11.96 6.21 7.86
CA SER A 38 12.84 7.03 8.71
C SER A 38 12.17 7.44 10.02
N ALA A 39 10.89 7.81 9.98
CA ALA A 39 10.10 8.18 11.13
C ALA A 39 8.60 8.20 10.79
N VAL A 40 7.75 8.27 11.81
CA VAL A 40 6.33 8.60 11.74
C VAL A 40 6.08 9.77 12.69
N THR A 41 5.52 10.87 12.21
CA THR A 41 5.21 12.05 13.04
C THR A 41 3.75 12.41 12.88
N ASN A 42 3.03 12.51 14.00
CA ASN A 42 1.66 12.97 14.06
C ASN A 42 1.57 14.22 14.94
N SER A 43 1.01 15.31 14.43
CA SER A 43 0.80 16.55 15.21
C SER A 43 -0.63 16.72 15.70
N GLY A 44 -1.55 15.83 15.29
CA GLY A 44 -2.98 15.95 15.59
C GLY A 44 -3.43 15.07 16.75
N SER A 45 -4.15 15.65 17.71
CA SER A 45 -4.68 14.90 18.86
C SER A 45 -5.89 14.01 18.54
N LEU A 46 -6.45 14.11 17.33
CA LEU A 46 -7.67 13.41 16.90
C LEU A 46 -7.42 12.30 15.87
N THR A 47 -6.16 11.88 15.71
CA THR A 47 -5.80 10.76 14.85
C THR A 47 -6.06 9.44 15.58
N PHE A 48 -6.75 8.50 14.93
CA PHE A 48 -6.93 7.13 15.41
C PHE A 48 -6.61 6.16 14.27
N ILE A 49 -5.84 5.11 14.57
CA ILE A 49 -5.31 4.17 13.59
C ILE A 49 -5.73 2.76 14.00
N THR A 50 -6.25 1.99 13.05
CA THR A 50 -6.52 0.56 13.22
C THR A 50 -5.48 -0.22 12.43
N GLY A 51 -4.66 -1.00 13.12
CA GLY A 51 -3.47 -1.67 12.59
C GLY A 51 -2.19 -1.17 13.25
N ASP A 52 -1.09 -1.86 12.99
CA ASP A 52 0.20 -1.59 13.63
C ASP A 52 0.85 -0.31 13.08
N VAL A 53 1.62 0.37 13.92
CA VAL A 53 2.34 1.60 13.56
C VAL A 53 3.80 1.48 13.98
N GLY A 54 4.72 1.68 13.04
CA GLY A 54 6.15 1.60 13.33
C GLY A 54 7.04 2.25 12.28
N SER A 55 8.34 2.23 12.54
CA SER A 55 9.35 2.64 11.55
C SER A 55 10.63 1.83 11.67
N CYS A 56 11.29 1.62 10.54
CA CYS A 56 12.54 0.86 10.41
C CYS A 56 13.28 1.29 9.12
N PRO A 57 14.62 1.43 9.10
CA PRO A 57 15.60 1.08 10.14
C PRO A 57 15.67 2.04 11.33
N THR A 58 15.10 3.24 11.22
CA THR A 58 15.11 4.21 12.32
C THR A 58 13.78 4.11 13.08
N PRO A 59 13.75 3.58 14.31
CA PRO A 59 12.53 3.49 15.11
C PRO A 59 12.21 4.84 15.75
N SER A 60 11.42 5.65 15.07
CA SER A 60 10.99 6.95 15.56
C SER A 60 9.51 7.17 15.23
N VAL A 61 8.65 7.09 16.23
CA VAL A 61 7.23 7.44 16.12
C VAL A 61 6.92 8.50 17.16
N THR A 62 6.44 9.66 16.75
CA THR A 62 6.19 10.81 17.63
C THR A 62 4.79 11.38 17.49
N GLY A 63 4.23 11.83 18.62
CA GLY A 63 2.90 12.45 18.68
C GLY A 63 1.72 11.51 18.45
N LEU A 64 1.94 10.19 18.53
CA LEU A 64 0.89 9.19 18.69
C LEU A 64 0.92 8.62 20.12
N LEU A 65 -0.25 8.51 20.73
CA LEU A 65 -0.44 7.84 22.01
C LEU A 65 -0.86 6.39 21.78
N PRO A 66 -0.53 5.44 22.68
CA PRO A 66 -1.00 4.06 22.57
C PRO A 66 -2.52 3.93 22.49
N ALA A 67 -3.28 4.81 23.15
CA ALA A 67 -4.74 4.83 23.11
C ALA A 67 -5.32 5.23 21.73
N GLN A 68 -4.51 5.79 20.84
CA GLN A 68 -4.89 6.17 19.48
C GLN A 68 -4.66 5.05 18.47
N VAL A 69 -4.00 3.95 18.86
CA VAL A 69 -3.64 2.84 17.96
C VAL A 69 -4.34 1.58 18.43
N ILE A 70 -5.21 1.03 17.59
CA ILE A 70 -5.83 -0.28 17.77
C ILE A 70 -4.93 -1.30 17.05
N GLY A 71 -3.86 -1.68 17.74
CA GLY A 71 -2.75 -2.50 17.22
C GLY A 71 -1.50 -2.29 18.10
N MET A 72 -0.34 -2.68 17.59
CA MET A 72 0.95 -2.39 18.23
C MET A 72 1.53 -1.06 17.73
N LEU A 73 1.92 -0.22 18.69
CA LEU A 73 2.69 1.01 18.44
C LEU A 73 4.16 0.75 18.77
N TYR A 74 4.99 0.60 17.73
CA TYR A 74 6.41 0.32 17.86
C TYR A 74 7.20 1.62 18.00
N LEU A 75 7.60 1.93 19.24
CA LEU A 75 8.40 3.11 19.59
C LEU A 75 9.92 2.83 19.65
N ALA A 76 10.32 1.57 19.49
CA ALA A 76 11.71 1.11 19.53
C ALA A 76 11.98 0.12 18.39
N ALA A 77 13.25 -0.24 18.18
CA ALA A 77 13.63 -1.22 17.17
C ALA A 77 12.99 -2.58 17.49
N ASP A 78 12.35 -3.19 16.50
CA ASP A 78 11.66 -4.46 16.65
C ASP A 78 11.83 -5.30 15.36
N PRO A 79 12.04 -6.63 15.46
CA PRO A 79 12.14 -7.48 14.28
C PRO A 79 10.90 -7.46 13.39
N ALA A 80 9.69 -7.23 13.94
CA ALA A 80 8.46 -7.16 13.16
C ALA A 80 8.46 -5.98 12.19
N THR A 81 8.93 -4.79 12.60
CA THR A 81 9.02 -3.62 11.70
C THR A 81 10.12 -3.80 10.64
N ALA A 82 11.19 -4.53 10.96
CA ALA A 82 12.25 -4.87 10.01
C ALA A 82 11.81 -5.88 8.94
N LEU A 83 11.10 -6.93 9.35
CA LEU A 83 10.50 -7.89 8.43
C LEU A 83 9.45 -7.20 7.54
N ALA A 84 8.59 -6.37 8.14
CA ALA A 84 7.59 -5.62 7.38
C ALA A 84 8.21 -4.69 6.33
N GLN A 85 9.34 -4.03 6.62
CA GLN A 85 10.04 -3.22 5.62
C GLN A 85 10.65 -4.05 4.49
N THR A 86 11.14 -5.25 4.80
CA THR A 86 11.68 -6.17 3.80
C THR A 86 10.56 -6.65 2.86
N ASP A 87 9.43 -7.04 3.43
CA ASP A 87 8.25 -7.48 2.66
C ASP A 87 7.65 -6.32 1.86
N LEU A 88 7.58 -5.11 2.43
CA LEU A 88 7.13 -3.90 1.74
C LEU A 88 7.99 -3.62 0.51
N LEU A 89 9.32 -3.77 0.62
CA LEU A 89 10.22 -3.58 -0.53
C LEU A 89 9.96 -4.63 -1.62
N ALA A 90 9.78 -5.91 -1.26
CA ALA A 90 9.46 -6.97 -2.20
C ALA A 90 8.11 -6.73 -2.91
N ALA A 91 7.09 -6.32 -2.14
CA ALA A 91 5.79 -5.94 -2.65
C ALA A 91 5.88 -4.74 -3.60
N TYR A 92 6.65 -3.71 -3.24
CA TYR A 92 6.88 -2.54 -4.10
C TYR A 92 7.58 -2.94 -5.41
N THR A 93 8.62 -3.77 -5.34
CA THR A 93 9.30 -4.28 -6.55
C THR A 93 8.33 -5.09 -7.41
N THR A 94 7.46 -5.91 -6.82
CA THR A 94 6.43 -6.65 -7.56
C THR A 94 5.41 -5.71 -8.21
N ALA A 95 5.05 -4.61 -7.55
CA ALA A 95 4.13 -3.61 -8.09
C ALA A 95 4.70 -2.82 -9.27
N ALA A 96 6.02 -2.62 -9.28
CA ALA A 96 6.72 -1.81 -10.25
C ALA A 96 7.06 -2.55 -11.55
N ASN A 97 7.03 -3.88 -11.53
CA ASN A 97 7.33 -4.75 -12.69
C ASN A 97 6.06 -5.29 -13.33
#